data_AF-A0A2E3LZ47-F1
#
_entry.id   AF-A0A2E3LZ47-F1
#
_cell.length_a   1.000
_cell.length_b   1.000
_cell.length_c   1.000
_cell.angle_alpha   90.00
_cell.angle_beta   90.00
_cell.angle_gamma   90.00
#
_symmetry.space_group_name_H-M   'P 1'
#
loop_
_entity.id
_entity.type
_entity.pdbx_description
1 polymer ?
#
loop_
_entity_poly.entity_id
_entity_poly.type
_entity_poly.pdbx_seq_one_letter_code
_entity_poly.pdbx_strand_id
1 'polypeptide(L)'
;MPFNIIPTVYVVPQGTVMVVEDNGKFRKVAEPGRYTCWLAKYPRRVTSWGDELNKDGIFIETSEQTLVTHSADCQSRDSVPVTIDAHIRLQITDAEAAVYKIDVMPREVRLLCLSAIRSQANLYNFDELRPKRSEIGKAVIAEVAEDVHRWGVKILGVEINDIKYDEELAKSLMSARMAESNAAAEIKKAESEAEVAKKKAEAEAQRALMKAESDAAIAKKKAELQLEQAKTNALVEEQKMEAKLNLKKMEAEAELLVHESRIRADSTYRDLQAKAEAAALKTLSEAEMEHYTKLVELLGAEYATSLLKTEKIQKAYGNITAAADRIVVVPHDFQGIVNQ
;
A
#
# COMPACT_ATOMS: atom_id res chain seq x y z
N MET A 1 -95.72 -33.21 -43.59
CA MET A 1 -94.91 -32.69 -44.71
C MET A 1 -93.46 -33.01 -44.43
N PRO A 2 -92.69 -33.62 -45.35
CA PRO A 2 -91.25 -33.71 -45.18
C PRO A 2 -90.68 -32.29 -45.23
N PHE A 3 -89.97 -31.87 -44.17
CA PHE A 3 -89.19 -30.63 -44.21
C PHE A 3 -88.06 -30.84 -45.24
N ASN A 4 -88.24 -30.32 -46.45
CA ASN A 4 -87.17 -30.26 -47.45
C ASN A 4 -86.15 -29.22 -46.97
N ILE A 5 -85.07 -29.70 -46.36
CA ILE A 5 -83.99 -28.84 -45.90
C ILE A 5 -83.06 -28.63 -47.09
N ILE A 6 -83.21 -27.48 -47.75
CA ILE A 6 -82.34 -27.07 -48.86
C ILE A 6 -80.96 -26.74 -48.27
N PRO A 7 -79.87 -27.42 -48.68
CA PRO A 7 -78.54 -27.11 -48.18
C PRO A 7 -78.09 -25.74 -48.69
N THR A 8 -77.70 -24.86 -47.77
CA THR A 8 -77.06 -23.59 -48.13
C THR A 8 -75.61 -23.86 -48.54
N VAL A 9 -75.22 -23.32 -49.69
CA VAL A 9 -73.84 -23.43 -50.22
C VAL A 9 -73.10 -22.15 -49.90
N TYR A 10 -71.95 -22.28 -49.24
CA TYR A 10 -71.01 -21.17 -48.99
C TYR A 10 -69.75 -21.39 -49.82
N VAL A 11 -69.30 -20.36 -50.52
CA VAL A 11 -68.03 -20.35 -51.24
C VAL A 11 -67.11 -19.41 -50.47
N VAL A 12 -66.01 -19.93 -49.94
CA VAL A 12 -64.97 -19.16 -49.26
C VAL A 12 -63.95 -18.71 -50.32
N PRO A 13 -63.81 -17.40 -50.57
CA PRO A 13 -62.82 -16.87 -51.51
C PRO A 13 -61.37 -17.20 -51.09
N GLN A 14 -60.45 -17.19 -52.04
CA GLN A 14 -59.02 -17.24 -51.74
C GLN A 14 -58.59 -16.03 -50.91
N GLY A 15 -57.59 -16.22 -50.04
CA GLY A 15 -57.12 -15.18 -49.11
C GLY A 15 -58.05 -14.92 -47.93
N THR A 16 -59.17 -15.63 -47.84
CA THR A 16 -60.12 -15.52 -46.72
C THR A 16 -60.38 -16.87 -46.06
N VAL A 17 -60.79 -16.83 -44.80
CA VAL A 17 -61.22 -17.99 -44.03
C VAL A 17 -62.55 -17.70 -43.35
N MET A 18 -63.30 -18.76 -43.07
CA MET A 18 -64.62 -18.65 -42.46
C MET A 18 -64.67 -19.49 -41.18
N VAL A 19 -65.08 -18.90 -40.06
CA VAL A 19 -65.29 -19.64 -38.80
C VAL A 19 -66.69 -20.26 -38.80
N VAL A 20 -66.77 -21.58 -38.64
CA VAL A 20 -68.02 -22.33 -38.63
C VAL A 20 -68.38 -22.75 -37.21
N GLU A 21 -69.60 -22.42 -36.80
CA GLU A 21 -70.18 -22.81 -35.53
C GLU A 21 -71.29 -23.87 -35.72
N ASP A 22 -71.47 -24.69 -34.69
CA ASP A 22 -72.59 -25.63 -34.55
C ASP A 22 -73.33 -25.26 -33.27
N ASN A 23 -74.50 -24.64 -33.42
CA ASN A 23 -75.32 -24.10 -32.31
C ASN A 23 -74.51 -23.26 -31.29
N GLY A 24 -73.61 -22.39 -31.79
CA GLY A 24 -72.78 -21.51 -30.96
C GLY A 24 -71.50 -22.13 -30.41
N LYS A 25 -71.24 -23.43 -30.67
CA LYS A 25 -69.96 -24.07 -30.37
C LYS A 25 -69.03 -23.97 -31.58
N PHE A 26 -67.77 -23.56 -31.37
CA PHE A 26 -66.75 -23.63 -32.40
C PHE A 26 -66.61 -25.06 -32.94
N ARG A 27 -66.57 -25.19 -34.27
CA ARG A 27 -66.40 -26.49 -34.93
C ARG A 27 -65.14 -26.59 -35.75
N LYS A 28 -64.95 -25.64 -36.68
CA LYS A 28 -63.76 -25.59 -37.54
C LYS A 28 -63.59 -24.24 -38.22
N VAL A 29 -62.37 -23.97 -38.66
CA VAL A 29 -62.05 -22.94 -39.65
C VAL A 29 -62.17 -23.57 -41.04
N ALA A 30 -62.93 -22.92 -41.93
CA ALA A 30 -63.11 -23.32 -43.32
C ALA A 30 -62.14 -22.51 -44.20
N GLU A 31 -61.20 -23.24 -44.81
CA GLU A 31 -60.23 -22.74 -45.80
C GLU A 31 -60.91 -22.41 -47.15
N PRO A 32 -60.26 -21.66 -48.06
CA PRO A 32 -60.81 -21.34 -49.38
C PRO A 32 -61.37 -22.56 -50.13
N GLY A 33 -62.61 -22.47 -50.59
CA GLY A 33 -63.30 -23.59 -51.23
C GLY A 33 -64.82 -23.57 -51.09
N ARG A 34 -65.48 -24.58 -51.66
CA ARG A 34 -66.94 -24.72 -51.63
C ARG A 34 -67.38 -25.63 -50.49
N TYR A 35 -68.28 -25.14 -49.64
CA TYR A 35 -68.85 -25.87 -48.51
C TYR A 35 -70.36 -25.98 -48.61
N THR A 36 -70.88 -27.16 -48.31
CA THR A 36 -72.32 -27.42 -48.18
C THR A 36 -72.69 -27.53 -46.71
N CYS A 37 -73.55 -26.63 -46.23
CA CYS A 37 -74.02 -26.63 -44.85
C CYS A 37 -75.36 -27.36 -44.75
N TRP A 38 -75.30 -28.63 -44.36
CA TRP A 38 -76.45 -29.45 -43.93
C TRP A 38 -76.74 -29.16 -42.45
N LEU A 39 -78.01 -28.86 -42.14
CA LEU A 39 -78.65 -28.67 -40.82
C LEU A 39 -77.81 -28.06 -39.68
N ALA A 40 -78.25 -26.90 -39.17
CA ALA A 40 -77.77 -26.25 -37.94
C ALA A 40 -76.32 -25.72 -37.92
N LYS A 41 -75.63 -25.74 -39.05
CA LYS A 41 -74.31 -25.11 -39.21
C LYS A 41 -74.51 -23.68 -39.68
N TYR A 42 -74.32 -22.75 -38.78
CA TYR A 42 -74.37 -21.33 -39.09
C TYR A 42 -72.94 -20.84 -39.20
N PRO A 43 -72.53 -20.29 -40.35
CA PRO A 43 -71.26 -19.61 -40.37
C PRO A 43 -71.37 -18.43 -39.41
N ARG A 44 -70.37 -18.25 -38.55
CA ARG A 44 -70.44 -17.17 -37.58
C ARG A 44 -70.34 -15.87 -38.35
N ARG A 45 -71.40 -15.06 -38.28
CA ARG A 45 -71.29 -13.67 -38.71
C ARG A 45 -70.44 -12.96 -37.67
N VAL A 46 -69.25 -12.51 -38.06
CA VAL A 46 -68.48 -11.61 -37.21
C VAL A 46 -69.12 -10.24 -37.35
N THR A 47 -70.16 -9.99 -36.57
CA THR A 47 -71.10 -8.87 -36.79
C THR A 47 -70.41 -7.51 -36.69
N SER A 48 -69.32 -7.39 -35.92
CA SER A 48 -68.43 -6.21 -35.96
C SER A 48 -67.03 -6.45 -35.38
N TRP A 49 -66.00 -6.06 -36.14
CA TRP A 49 -64.66 -5.73 -35.60
C TRP A 49 -64.36 -4.21 -35.58
N GLY A 50 -65.16 -3.36 -36.23
CA GLY A 50 -64.95 -1.89 -36.29
C GLY A 50 -63.76 -1.45 -37.16
N ASP A 51 -63.56 -0.13 -37.27
CA ASP A 51 -62.68 0.58 -38.23
C ASP A 51 -61.17 0.29 -38.01
N GLU A 52 -60.39 -0.26 -38.94
CA GLU A 52 -60.60 -0.63 -40.35
C GLU A 52 -59.75 -1.87 -40.65
N LEU A 53 -60.39 -3.02 -40.84
CA LEU A 53 -59.84 -4.20 -41.53
C LEU A 53 -60.98 -4.77 -42.39
N ASN A 54 -60.72 -4.97 -43.69
CA ASN A 54 -61.69 -5.30 -44.73
C ASN A 54 -62.74 -6.34 -44.27
N LYS A 55 -64.00 -5.92 -44.33
CA LYS A 55 -65.14 -6.61 -43.75
C LYS A 55 -66.07 -7.07 -44.85
N ASP A 56 -65.99 -8.35 -45.21
CA ASP A 56 -67.08 -9.04 -45.92
C ASP A 56 -67.83 -10.00 -44.98
N GLY A 57 -68.33 -9.44 -43.86
CA GLY A 57 -69.33 -10.04 -42.97
C GLY A 57 -68.95 -11.33 -42.22
N ILE A 58 -68.78 -12.43 -42.95
CA ILE A 58 -68.55 -13.79 -42.44
C ILE A 58 -67.10 -14.23 -42.71
N PHE A 59 -66.46 -13.62 -43.72
CA PHE A 59 -65.10 -13.94 -44.14
C PHE A 59 -64.09 -13.11 -43.37
N ILE A 60 -63.01 -13.78 -42.95
CA ILE A 60 -61.86 -13.18 -42.28
C ILE A 60 -60.71 -13.22 -43.28
N GLU A 61 -60.21 -12.05 -43.66
CA GLU A 61 -59.04 -11.96 -44.51
C GLU A 61 -57.79 -12.42 -43.78
N THR A 62 -56.98 -13.22 -44.47
CA THR A 62 -55.68 -13.72 -43.99
C THR A 62 -54.50 -13.04 -44.67
N SER A 63 -54.78 -12.15 -45.62
CA SER A 63 -53.78 -11.32 -46.29
C SER A 63 -53.17 -10.30 -45.32
N GLU A 64 -52.04 -9.70 -45.70
CA GLU A 64 -51.48 -8.56 -44.97
C GLU A 64 -52.44 -7.39 -45.02
N GLN A 65 -52.64 -6.76 -43.87
CA GLN A 65 -53.54 -5.63 -43.71
C GLN A 65 -52.86 -4.51 -42.92
N THR A 66 -53.25 -3.28 -43.21
CA THR A 66 -52.70 -2.08 -42.55
C THR A 66 -53.74 -1.47 -41.62
N LEU A 67 -53.45 -1.44 -40.34
CA LEU A 67 -54.16 -0.67 -39.34
C LEU A 67 -53.53 0.72 -39.22
N VAL A 68 -54.27 1.75 -39.64
CA VAL A 68 -53.89 3.15 -39.37
C VAL A 68 -54.08 3.42 -37.89
N THR A 69 -53.00 3.62 -37.12
CA THR A 69 -53.16 4.02 -35.71
C THR A 69 -53.62 5.47 -35.61
N HIS A 70 -54.42 5.75 -34.58
CA HIS A 70 -54.66 7.12 -34.16
C HIS A 70 -53.38 7.72 -33.59
N SER A 71 -53.29 9.03 -33.59
CA SER A 71 -52.19 9.79 -33.02
C SER A 71 -51.95 9.44 -31.54
N ALA A 72 -50.71 9.08 -31.19
CA ALA A 72 -50.30 8.72 -29.84
C ALA A 72 -49.67 9.93 -29.14
N ASP A 73 -50.39 10.54 -28.22
CA ASP A 73 -49.81 11.56 -27.34
C ASP A 73 -48.86 10.91 -26.34
N CYS A 74 -47.61 11.34 -26.36
CA CYS A 74 -46.52 10.81 -25.53
C CYS A 74 -45.51 11.90 -25.17
N GLN A 75 -44.55 11.54 -24.34
CA GLN A 75 -43.42 12.39 -24.00
C GLN A 75 -42.14 11.67 -24.42
N SER A 76 -41.16 12.46 -24.84
CA SER A 76 -39.79 11.95 -24.99
C SER A 76 -39.15 11.75 -23.62
N ARG A 77 -37.98 11.09 -23.59
CA ARG A 77 -37.10 11.09 -22.41
C ARG A 77 -36.79 12.51 -21.91
N ASP A 78 -36.83 13.47 -22.83
CA ASP A 78 -36.65 14.88 -22.54
C ASP A 78 -37.90 15.61 -22.05
N SER A 79 -38.96 14.88 -21.67
CA SER A 79 -40.25 15.44 -21.25
C SER A 79 -40.84 16.42 -22.26
N VAL A 80 -40.36 16.39 -23.52
CA VAL A 80 -40.95 17.17 -24.60
C VAL A 80 -42.21 16.44 -25.04
N PRO A 81 -43.39 17.09 -25.00
CA PRO A 81 -44.63 16.49 -25.47
C PRO A 81 -44.59 16.34 -26.99
N VAL A 82 -44.88 15.13 -27.47
CA VAL A 82 -44.92 14.80 -28.89
C VAL A 82 -46.10 13.89 -29.19
N THR A 83 -46.65 14.05 -30.39
CA THR A 83 -47.74 13.23 -30.90
C THR A 83 -47.20 12.40 -32.06
N ILE A 84 -47.21 11.07 -31.90
CA ILE A 84 -46.63 10.14 -32.87
C ILE A 84 -47.74 9.46 -33.68
N ASP A 85 -47.66 9.56 -35.01
CA ASP A 85 -48.53 8.85 -35.94
C ASP A 85 -47.81 7.60 -36.48
N ALA A 86 -48.50 6.45 -36.48
CA ALA A 86 -47.94 5.20 -36.98
C ALA A 86 -48.94 4.35 -37.78
N HIS A 87 -48.42 3.45 -38.60
CA HIS A 87 -49.20 2.42 -39.29
C HIS A 87 -48.70 1.05 -38.85
N ILE A 88 -49.63 0.15 -38.49
CA ILE A 88 -49.32 -1.21 -38.09
C ILE A 88 -49.72 -2.13 -39.23
N ARG A 89 -48.76 -2.88 -39.77
CA ARG A 89 -49.00 -3.95 -40.73
C ARG A 89 -49.10 -5.26 -39.99
N LEU A 90 -50.22 -5.97 -40.16
CA LEU A 90 -50.49 -7.23 -39.48
C LEU A 90 -51.10 -8.26 -40.41
N GLN A 91 -51.09 -9.51 -39.95
CA GLN A 91 -51.71 -10.63 -40.61
C GLN A 91 -52.39 -11.53 -39.58
N ILE A 92 -53.60 -12.00 -39.88
CA ILE A 92 -54.30 -12.98 -39.04
C ILE A 92 -53.75 -14.37 -39.37
N THR A 93 -53.10 -15.02 -38.40
CA THR A 93 -52.52 -16.36 -38.56
C THR A 93 -53.46 -17.45 -38.04
N ASP A 94 -54.23 -17.16 -36.99
CA ASP A 94 -55.21 -18.07 -36.41
C ASP A 94 -56.55 -17.35 -36.23
N ALA A 95 -57.51 -17.67 -37.11
CA ALA A 95 -58.84 -17.08 -37.12
C ALA A 95 -59.73 -17.54 -35.96
N GLU A 96 -59.48 -18.71 -35.37
CA GLU A 96 -60.20 -19.15 -34.17
C GLU A 96 -59.78 -18.29 -32.98
N ALA A 97 -58.47 -18.21 -32.72
CA ALA A 97 -57.92 -17.37 -31.67
C ALA A 97 -58.35 -15.91 -31.82
N ALA A 98 -58.26 -15.37 -33.04
CA ALA A 98 -58.64 -13.98 -33.32
C ALA A 98 -60.10 -13.69 -33.01
N VAL A 99 -61.01 -14.65 -33.18
CA VAL A 99 -62.47 -14.46 -32.96
C VAL A 99 -62.92 -14.74 -31.54
N TYR A 100 -62.29 -15.67 -30.82
CA TYR A 100 -62.76 -16.11 -29.50
C TYR A 100 -61.92 -15.62 -28.33
N LYS A 101 -60.62 -15.35 -28.53
CA LYS A 101 -59.73 -14.97 -27.42
C LYS A 101 -59.72 -13.46 -27.15
N ILE A 102 -60.32 -12.66 -28.01
CA ILE A 102 -60.35 -11.20 -27.90
C ILE A 102 -61.68 -10.63 -28.38
N ASP A 103 -62.16 -9.59 -27.69
CA ASP A 103 -63.47 -8.96 -27.94
C ASP A 103 -63.50 -8.18 -29.26
N VAL A 104 -62.65 -7.15 -29.38
CA VAL A 104 -62.51 -6.32 -30.60
C VAL A 104 -61.04 -6.24 -31.01
N MET A 105 -60.57 -7.23 -31.76
CA MET A 105 -59.18 -7.44 -32.17
C MET A 105 -58.52 -6.18 -32.72
N PRO A 106 -59.09 -5.46 -33.72
CA PRO A 106 -58.41 -4.30 -34.27
C PRO A 106 -58.25 -3.16 -33.26
N ARG A 107 -59.23 -2.99 -32.36
CA ARG A 107 -59.20 -1.99 -31.30
C ARG A 107 -58.15 -2.34 -30.25
N GLU A 108 -58.15 -3.58 -29.75
CA GLU A 108 -57.24 -4.00 -28.69
C GLU A 108 -55.78 -4.04 -29.18
N VAL A 109 -55.52 -4.55 -30.39
CA VAL A 109 -54.18 -4.52 -31.00
C VAL A 109 -53.69 -3.08 -31.16
N ARG A 110 -54.58 -2.18 -31.60
CA ARG A 110 -54.27 -0.75 -31.71
C ARG A 110 -53.93 -0.13 -30.36
N LEU A 111 -54.72 -0.40 -29.32
CA LEU A 111 -54.47 0.13 -27.97
C LEU A 111 -53.16 -0.39 -27.38
N LEU A 112 -52.86 -1.68 -27.57
CA LEU A 112 -51.62 -2.29 -27.12
C LEU A 112 -50.41 -1.66 -27.82
N CYS A 113 -50.48 -1.51 -29.15
CA CYS A 113 -49.41 -0.85 -29.91
C CYS A 113 -49.26 0.63 -29.54
N LEU A 114 -50.36 1.36 -29.28
CA LEU A 114 -50.31 2.73 -28.78
C LEU A 114 -49.60 2.81 -27.42
N SER A 115 -49.87 1.87 -26.53
CA SER A 115 -49.19 1.77 -25.23
C SER A 115 -47.70 1.51 -25.41
N ALA A 116 -47.32 0.57 -26.29
CA ALA A 116 -45.92 0.28 -26.57
C ALA A 116 -45.21 1.45 -27.26
N ILE A 117 -45.84 2.16 -28.21
CA ILE A 117 -45.26 3.37 -28.82
C ILE A 117 -44.99 4.42 -27.74
N ARG A 118 -45.92 4.64 -26.81
CA ARG A 118 -45.72 5.57 -25.67
C ARG A 118 -44.55 5.14 -24.79
N SER A 119 -44.47 3.85 -24.46
CA SER A 119 -43.40 3.26 -23.66
C SER A 119 -42.03 3.47 -24.33
N GLN A 120 -41.93 3.12 -25.61
CA GLN A 120 -40.69 3.27 -26.37
C GLN A 120 -40.30 4.74 -26.56
N ALA A 121 -41.25 5.65 -26.83
CA ALA A 121 -40.96 7.08 -26.99
C ALA A 121 -40.29 7.70 -25.75
N ASN A 122 -40.66 7.26 -24.54
CA ASN A 122 -40.05 7.73 -23.28
C ASN A 122 -38.58 7.32 -23.11
N LEU A 123 -38.09 6.33 -23.86
CA LEU A 123 -36.71 5.84 -23.75
C LEU A 123 -35.71 6.68 -24.57
N TYR A 124 -36.21 7.35 -25.62
CA TYR A 124 -35.41 8.13 -26.56
C TYR A 124 -35.51 9.63 -26.30
N ASN A 125 -34.41 10.32 -26.51
CA ASN A 125 -34.37 11.79 -26.51
C ASN A 125 -35.15 12.31 -27.71
N PHE A 126 -35.68 13.54 -27.61
CA PHE A 126 -36.51 14.13 -28.66
C PHE A 126 -35.80 14.13 -30.03
N ASP A 127 -34.53 14.55 -30.07
CA ASP A 127 -33.73 14.64 -31.29
C ASP A 127 -33.46 13.28 -31.93
N GLU A 128 -33.58 12.19 -31.16
CA GLU A 128 -33.35 10.82 -31.63
C GLU A 128 -34.61 10.16 -32.19
N LEU A 129 -35.81 10.65 -31.86
CA LEU A 129 -37.08 10.02 -32.24
C LEU A 129 -37.25 9.92 -33.76
N ARG A 130 -36.88 10.98 -34.50
CA ARG A 130 -36.98 11.02 -35.96
C ARG A 130 -35.95 10.11 -36.66
N PRO A 131 -34.63 10.18 -36.37
CA PRO A 131 -33.66 9.32 -37.03
C PRO A 131 -33.79 7.84 -36.65
N LYS A 132 -34.15 7.52 -35.40
CA LYS A 132 -34.26 6.14 -34.91
C LYS A 132 -35.64 5.51 -35.09
N ARG A 133 -36.52 6.09 -35.92
CA ARG A 133 -37.91 5.59 -36.11
C ARG A 133 -38.00 4.09 -36.46
N SER A 134 -37.05 3.56 -37.23
CA SER A 134 -37.03 2.14 -37.59
C SER A 134 -36.66 1.24 -36.41
N GLU A 135 -35.76 1.70 -35.54
CA GLU A 135 -35.37 0.99 -34.33
C GLU A 135 -36.52 0.97 -33.32
N ILE A 136 -37.19 2.12 -33.14
CA ILE A 136 -38.39 2.24 -32.31
C ILE A 136 -39.48 1.29 -32.80
N GLY A 137 -39.75 1.27 -34.11
CA GLY A 137 -40.74 0.34 -34.70
C GLY A 137 -40.43 -1.13 -34.40
N LYS A 138 -39.17 -1.55 -34.49
CA LYS A 138 -38.75 -2.93 -34.13
C LYS A 138 -38.91 -3.22 -32.65
N ALA A 139 -38.58 -2.25 -31.78
CA ALA A 139 -38.73 -2.40 -30.34
C ALA A 139 -40.21 -2.53 -29.95
N VAL A 140 -41.10 -1.74 -30.55
CA VAL A 140 -42.55 -1.85 -30.37
C VAL A 140 -43.03 -3.25 -30.75
N ILE A 141 -42.61 -3.79 -31.90
CA ILE A 141 -42.99 -5.15 -32.33
C ILE A 141 -42.55 -6.18 -31.29
N ALA A 142 -41.32 -6.09 -30.79
CA ALA A 142 -40.79 -7.02 -29.81
C ALA A 142 -41.57 -6.98 -28.48
N GLU A 143 -42.00 -5.79 -28.04
CA GLU A 143 -42.77 -5.59 -26.81
C GLU A 143 -44.17 -6.21 -26.89
N VAL A 144 -44.86 -6.08 -28.04
CA VAL A 144 -46.24 -6.55 -28.19
C VAL A 144 -46.38 -7.96 -28.77
N ALA A 145 -45.30 -8.55 -29.29
CA ALA A 145 -45.35 -9.80 -30.05
C ALA A 145 -45.98 -10.97 -29.27
N GLU A 146 -45.68 -11.10 -27.97
CA GLU A 146 -46.17 -12.21 -27.16
C GLU A 146 -47.70 -12.17 -27.00
N ASP A 147 -48.24 -11.01 -26.66
CA ASP A 147 -49.69 -10.83 -26.45
C ASP A 147 -50.47 -10.98 -27.75
N VAL A 148 -49.98 -10.36 -28.82
CA VAL A 148 -50.65 -10.39 -30.13
C VAL A 148 -50.62 -11.80 -30.73
N HIS A 149 -49.56 -12.57 -30.48
CA HIS A 149 -49.49 -13.97 -30.89
C HIS A 149 -50.53 -14.84 -30.19
N ARG A 150 -50.82 -14.60 -28.90
CA ARG A 150 -51.88 -15.32 -28.16
C ARG A 150 -53.25 -15.12 -28.79
N TRP A 151 -53.48 -13.96 -29.42
CA TRP A 151 -54.70 -13.62 -30.14
C TRP A 151 -54.74 -14.13 -31.59
N GLY A 152 -53.73 -14.87 -32.05
CA GLY A 152 -53.71 -15.41 -33.42
C GLY A 152 -53.40 -14.37 -34.48
N VAL A 153 -52.73 -13.27 -34.11
CA VAL A 153 -52.32 -12.20 -35.00
C VAL A 153 -50.80 -12.13 -35.03
N LYS A 154 -50.23 -11.81 -36.18
CA LYS A 154 -48.81 -11.56 -36.37
C LYS A 154 -48.63 -10.13 -36.86
N ILE A 155 -47.85 -9.34 -36.13
CA ILE A 155 -47.42 -8.01 -36.60
C ILE A 155 -46.22 -8.19 -37.53
N LEU A 156 -46.34 -7.65 -38.74
CA LEU A 156 -45.32 -7.68 -39.77
C LEU A 156 -44.42 -6.44 -39.71
N GLY A 157 -44.98 -5.30 -39.31
CA GLY A 157 -44.25 -4.05 -39.23
C GLY A 157 -45.02 -2.98 -38.48
N VAL A 158 -44.28 -2.10 -37.80
CA VAL A 158 -44.79 -0.84 -37.24
C VAL A 158 -43.97 0.27 -37.85
N GLU A 159 -44.63 1.12 -38.63
CA GLU A 159 -44.00 2.23 -39.34
C GLU A 159 -44.45 3.54 -38.72
N ILE A 160 -43.50 4.26 -38.12
CA ILE A 160 -43.73 5.61 -37.61
C ILE A 160 -43.70 6.57 -38.79
N ASN A 161 -44.81 7.25 -39.03
CA ASN A 161 -45.01 8.12 -40.17
C ASN A 161 -44.55 9.55 -39.85
N ASP A 162 -45.23 10.19 -38.91
CA ASP A 162 -44.99 11.59 -38.54
C ASP A 162 -44.92 11.77 -37.02
N ILE A 163 -44.18 12.79 -36.59
CA ILE A 163 -44.03 13.17 -35.18
C ILE A 163 -44.33 14.66 -35.10
N LYS A 164 -45.50 14.98 -34.55
CA LYS A 164 -46.01 16.35 -34.39
C LYS A 164 -45.65 16.89 -33.02
N TYR A 165 -45.22 18.14 -32.97
CA TYR A 165 -44.86 18.83 -31.74
C TYR A 165 -44.96 20.35 -31.94
N ASP A 166 -45.12 21.09 -30.85
CA ASP A 166 -45.02 22.54 -30.85
C ASP A 166 -43.53 22.95 -30.82
N GLU A 167 -43.06 23.56 -31.92
CA GLU A 167 -41.65 23.93 -32.07
C GLU A 167 -41.18 24.96 -31.04
N GLU A 168 -42.03 25.93 -30.68
CA GLU A 168 -41.63 27.02 -29.79
C GLU A 168 -41.50 26.49 -28.36
N LEU A 169 -42.45 25.66 -27.93
CA LEU A 169 -42.40 24.95 -26.65
C LEU A 169 -41.19 24.01 -26.58
N ALA A 170 -40.97 23.19 -27.62
CA ALA A 170 -39.86 22.24 -27.65
C ALA A 170 -38.50 22.94 -27.54
N LYS A 171 -38.29 24.02 -28.31
CA LYS A 171 -37.04 24.82 -28.25
C LYS A 171 -36.84 25.44 -26.87
N SER A 172 -37.89 25.98 -26.26
CA SER A 172 -37.83 26.58 -24.93
C SER A 172 -37.50 25.57 -23.84
N LEU A 173 -38.16 24.40 -23.87
CA LEU A 173 -37.91 23.31 -22.92
C LEU A 173 -36.51 22.72 -23.06
N MET A 174 -36.02 22.53 -24.30
CA MET A 174 -34.65 22.08 -24.53
C MET A 174 -33.63 23.08 -24.01
N SER A 175 -33.81 24.36 -24.28
CA SER A 175 -32.93 25.43 -23.79
C SER A 175 -32.91 25.44 -22.25
N ALA A 176 -34.08 25.36 -21.62
CA ALA A 176 -34.21 25.27 -20.17
C ALA A 176 -33.50 24.03 -19.60
N ARG A 177 -33.71 22.85 -20.19
CA ARG A 177 -33.02 21.61 -19.78
C ARG A 177 -31.52 21.66 -19.97
N MET A 178 -31.04 22.23 -21.06
CA MET A 178 -29.60 22.41 -21.28
C MET A 178 -29.02 23.34 -20.22
N ALA A 179 -29.71 24.42 -19.86
CA ALA A 179 -29.29 25.31 -18.79
C ALA A 179 -29.26 24.59 -17.43
N GLU A 180 -30.28 23.79 -17.09
CA GLU A 180 -30.32 22.98 -15.87
C GLU A 180 -29.19 21.94 -15.84
N SER A 181 -28.96 21.23 -16.95
CA SER A 181 -27.88 20.25 -17.06
C SER A 181 -26.50 20.90 -16.92
N ASN A 182 -26.30 22.07 -17.51
CA ASN A 182 -25.04 22.82 -17.39
C ASN A 182 -24.82 23.29 -15.95
N ALA A 183 -25.85 23.84 -15.30
CA ALA A 183 -25.78 24.24 -13.90
C ALA A 183 -25.47 23.03 -12.99
N ALA A 184 -26.11 21.88 -13.21
CA ALA A 184 -25.83 20.66 -12.48
C ALA A 184 -24.39 20.15 -12.70
N ALA A 185 -23.88 20.25 -13.93
CA ALA A 185 -22.50 19.89 -14.25
C ALA A 185 -21.49 20.82 -13.56
N GLU A 186 -21.77 22.13 -13.50
CA GLU A 186 -20.95 23.11 -12.79
C GLU A 186 -20.93 22.86 -11.28
N ILE A 187 -22.09 22.59 -10.67
CA ILE A 187 -22.19 22.23 -9.25
C ILE A 187 -21.37 20.97 -8.97
N LYS A 188 -21.55 19.91 -9.76
CA LYS A 188 -20.80 18.66 -9.60
C LYS A 188 -19.29 18.86 -9.77
N LYS A 189 -18.87 19.76 -10.66
CA LYS A 189 -17.46 20.11 -10.85
C LYS A 189 -16.92 20.84 -9.61
N ALA A 190 -17.65 21.82 -9.09
CA ALA A 190 -17.26 22.54 -7.87
C ALA A 190 -17.19 21.59 -6.65
N GLU A 191 -18.13 20.66 -6.52
CA GLU A 191 -18.11 19.62 -5.48
C GLU A 191 -16.89 18.71 -5.62
N SER A 192 -16.59 18.26 -6.85
CA SER A 192 -15.40 17.46 -7.15
C SER A 192 -14.11 18.21 -6.81
N GLU A 193 -14.00 19.49 -7.17
CA GLU A 193 -12.83 20.33 -6.83
C GLU A 193 -12.67 20.50 -5.31
N ALA A 194 -13.77 20.72 -4.60
CA ALA A 194 -13.78 20.80 -3.13
C ALA A 194 -13.35 19.47 -2.49
N GLU A 195 -13.84 18.33 -3.00
CA GLU A 195 -13.46 17.00 -2.51
C GLU A 195 -11.97 16.71 -2.75
N VAL A 196 -11.44 17.07 -3.93
CA VAL A 196 -10.01 16.97 -4.26
C VAL A 196 -9.17 17.86 -3.34
N ALA A 197 -9.60 19.10 -3.08
CA ALA A 197 -8.90 20.01 -2.18
C ALA A 197 -8.87 19.47 -0.75
N LYS A 198 -10.00 18.92 -0.26
CA LYS A 198 -10.08 18.28 1.06
C LYS A 198 -9.13 17.09 1.17
N LYS A 199 -9.14 16.17 0.20
CA LYS A 199 -8.24 15.01 0.18
C LYS A 199 -6.77 15.41 0.13
N LYS A 200 -6.42 16.48 -0.59
CA LYS A 200 -5.06 17.03 -0.61
C LYS A 200 -4.65 17.58 0.76
N ALA A 201 -5.51 18.38 1.39
CA ALA A 201 -5.24 18.94 2.71
C ALA A 201 -5.09 17.84 3.77
N GLU A 202 -5.94 16.81 3.74
CA GLU A 202 -5.82 15.63 4.61
C GLU A 202 -4.51 14.88 4.38
N ALA A 203 -4.12 14.67 3.11
CA ALA A 203 -2.85 14.02 2.78
C ALA A 203 -1.64 14.85 3.23
N GLU A 204 -1.68 16.18 3.11
CA GLU A 204 -0.64 17.08 3.61
C GLU A 204 -0.54 17.05 5.13
N ALA A 205 -1.68 17.08 5.84
CA ALA A 205 -1.71 16.94 7.30
C ALA A 205 -1.14 15.59 7.76
N GLN A 206 -1.51 14.49 7.10
CA GLN A 206 -0.95 13.16 7.37
C GLN A 206 0.56 13.12 7.09
N ARG A 207 1.03 13.70 5.98
CA ARG A 207 2.47 13.79 5.68
C ARG A 207 3.22 14.60 6.73
N ALA A 208 2.65 15.70 7.22
CA ALA A 208 3.25 16.52 8.26
C ALA A 208 3.37 15.75 9.59
N LEU A 209 2.32 15.01 9.97
CA LEU A 209 2.35 14.13 11.15
C LEU A 209 3.41 13.04 11.01
N MET A 210 3.43 12.31 9.89
CA MET A 210 4.44 11.26 9.65
C MET A 210 5.87 11.80 9.68
N LYS A 211 6.11 13.01 9.16
CA LYS A 211 7.42 13.67 9.25
C LYS A 211 7.79 14.01 10.69
N ALA A 212 6.87 14.60 11.45
CA ALA A 212 7.11 14.91 12.86
C ALA A 212 7.40 13.66 13.70
N GLU A 213 6.67 12.57 13.47
CA GLU A 213 6.91 11.26 14.11
C GLU A 213 8.28 10.69 13.71
N SER A 214 8.63 10.77 12.42
CA SER A 214 9.94 10.34 11.91
C SER A 214 11.07 11.14 12.56
N ASP A 215 10.97 12.46 12.62
CA ASP A 215 11.99 13.33 13.21
C ASP A 215 12.14 13.07 14.71
N ALA A 216 11.03 12.87 15.44
CA ALA A 216 11.06 12.48 16.84
C ALA A 216 11.73 11.12 17.05
N ALA A 217 11.48 10.14 16.17
CA ALA A 217 12.13 8.83 16.21
C ALA A 217 13.63 8.93 15.90
N ILE A 218 14.03 9.76 14.93
CA ILE A 218 15.44 10.03 14.62
C ILE A 218 16.12 10.69 15.81
N ALA A 219 15.50 11.67 16.45
CA ALA A 219 16.05 12.35 17.63
C ALA A 219 16.25 11.37 18.79
N LYS A 220 15.27 10.49 19.06
CA LYS A 220 15.41 9.42 20.07
C LYS A 220 16.58 8.50 19.75
N LYS A 221 16.66 7.97 18.53
CA LYS A 221 17.78 7.11 18.11
C LYS A 221 19.14 7.80 18.22
N LYS A 222 19.22 9.09 17.87
CA LYS A 222 20.46 9.88 18.02
C LYS A 222 20.86 10.03 19.50
N ALA A 223 19.89 10.30 20.38
CA ALA A 223 20.15 10.39 21.82
C ALA A 223 20.62 9.05 22.41
N GLU A 224 20.01 7.94 22.00
CA GLU A 224 20.44 6.59 22.37
C GLU A 224 21.86 6.30 21.90
N LEU A 225 22.18 6.61 20.63
CA LEU A 225 23.52 6.47 20.07
C LEU A 225 24.55 7.28 20.86
N GLN A 226 24.23 8.53 21.23
CA GLN A 226 25.12 9.37 22.03
C GLN A 226 25.37 8.80 23.43
N LEU A 227 24.32 8.27 24.07
CA LEU A 227 24.45 7.60 25.37
C LEU A 227 25.33 6.35 25.26
N GLU A 228 25.17 5.57 24.20
CA GLU A 228 25.99 4.39 23.94
C GLU A 228 27.45 4.77 23.68
N GLN A 229 27.69 5.79 22.85
CA GLN A 229 29.03 6.35 22.61
C GLN A 229 29.68 6.87 23.90
N ALA A 230 28.91 7.55 24.77
CA ALA A 230 29.41 8.01 26.05
C ALA A 230 29.81 6.83 26.95
N LYS A 231 29.02 5.74 26.98
CA LYS A 231 29.35 4.50 27.71
C LYS A 231 30.61 3.85 27.15
N THR A 232 30.74 3.72 25.83
CA THR A 232 31.94 3.12 25.21
C THR A 232 33.17 3.96 25.49
N ASN A 233 33.06 5.29 25.43
CA ASN A 233 34.17 6.19 25.73
C ASN A 233 34.59 6.10 27.21
N ALA A 234 33.62 6.02 28.13
CA ALA A 234 33.90 5.82 29.56
C ALA A 234 34.64 4.50 29.82
N LEU A 235 34.21 3.39 29.20
CA LEU A 235 34.89 2.09 29.28
C LEU A 235 36.33 2.17 28.73
N VAL A 236 36.54 2.86 27.61
CA VAL A 236 37.87 3.05 27.03
C VAL A 236 38.77 3.87 27.97
N GLU A 237 38.26 4.91 28.60
CA GLU A 237 39.03 5.69 29.58
C GLU A 237 39.36 4.87 30.84
N GLU A 238 38.44 4.04 31.32
CA GLU A 238 38.70 3.10 32.41
C GLU A 238 39.85 2.15 32.06
N GLN A 239 39.80 1.51 30.88
CA GLN A 239 40.87 0.65 30.39
C GLN A 239 42.21 1.39 30.23
N LYS A 240 42.19 2.64 29.76
CA LYS A 240 43.42 3.47 29.68
C LYS A 240 44.00 3.76 31.06
N MET A 241 43.16 4.01 32.06
CA MET A 241 43.60 4.27 33.43
C MET A 241 44.22 3.02 34.06
N GLU A 242 43.62 1.85 33.85
CA GLU A 242 44.21 0.57 34.26
C GLU A 242 45.54 0.30 33.56
N ALA A 243 45.63 0.52 32.25
CA ALA A 243 46.88 0.38 31.49
C ALA A 243 47.97 1.33 32.00
N LYS A 244 47.64 2.58 32.32
CA LYS A 244 48.58 3.55 32.94
C LYS A 244 49.04 3.09 34.32
N LEU A 245 48.13 2.54 35.13
CA LEU A 245 48.47 2.02 36.45
C LEU A 245 49.45 0.85 36.32
N ASN A 246 49.21 -0.06 35.38
CA ASN A 246 50.10 -1.19 35.11
C ASN A 246 51.47 -0.73 34.60
N LEU A 247 51.51 0.27 33.73
CA LEU A 247 52.76 0.85 33.27
C LEU A 247 53.58 1.45 34.44
N LYS A 248 52.94 2.21 35.33
CA LYS A 248 53.60 2.73 36.54
C LYS A 248 54.12 1.63 37.47
N LYS A 249 53.38 0.52 37.59
CA LYS A 249 53.85 -0.65 38.36
C LYS A 249 55.11 -1.26 37.73
N MET A 250 55.11 -1.45 36.42
CA MET A 250 56.29 -1.96 35.69
C MET A 250 57.49 -1.01 35.79
N GLU A 251 57.25 0.31 35.73
CA GLU A 251 58.31 1.31 35.94
C GLU A 251 58.90 1.22 37.36
N ALA A 252 58.05 1.13 38.39
CA ALA A 252 58.51 0.97 39.77
C ALA A 252 59.29 -0.33 39.99
N GLU A 253 58.86 -1.43 39.37
CA GLU A 253 59.59 -2.70 39.38
C GLU A 253 60.96 -2.58 38.69
N ALA A 254 61.04 -1.85 37.58
CA ALA A 254 62.31 -1.58 36.89
C ALA A 254 63.25 -0.70 37.74
N GLU A 255 62.73 0.33 38.41
CA GLU A 255 63.52 1.18 39.32
C GLU A 255 64.06 0.39 40.52
N LEU A 256 63.29 -0.54 41.08
CA LEU A 256 63.74 -1.45 42.14
C LEU A 256 64.90 -2.31 41.68
N LEU A 257 64.81 -2.91 40.49
CA LEU A 257 65.90 -3.69 39.88
C LEU A 257 67.17 -2.86 39.68
N VAL A 258 67.02 -1.61 39.21
CA VAL A 258 68.15 -0.68 39.07
C VAL A 258 68.75 -0.37 40.44
N HIS A 259 67.92 -0.10 41.45
CA HIS A 259 68.39 0.18 42.81
C HIS A 259 69.15 -1.01 43.42
N GLU A 260 68.66 -2.24 43.24
CA GLU A 260 69.37 -3.46 43.66
C GLU A 260 70.73 -3.63 42.96
N SER A 261 70.79 -3.33 41.67
CA SER A 261 72.05 -3.40 40.92
C SER A 261 73.07 -2.36 41.42
N ARG A 262 72.60 -1.18 41.85
CA ARG A 262 73.43 -0.10 42.39
C ARG A 262 74.01 -0.44 43.77
N ILE A 263 73.21 -1.03 44.66
CA ILE A 263 73.70 -1.56 45.96
C ILE A 263 74.80 -2.61 45.75
N ARG A 264 74.62 -3.52 44.78
CA ARG A 264 75.64 -4.51 44.43
C ARG A 264 76.93 -3.89 43.89
N ALA A 265 76.85 -2.79 43.15
CA ALA A 265 78.02 -2.08 42.66
C ALA A 265 78.79 -1.37 43.80
N ASP A 266 78.09 -0.71 44.72
CA ASP A 266 78.72 0.03 45.83
C ASP A 266 79.49 -0.88 46.81
N SER A 267 79.02 -2.12 47.06
CA SER A 267 79.76 -3.07 47.89
C SER A 267 81.09 -3.50 47.25
N THR A 268 81.09 -3.74 45.93
CA THR A 268 82.32 -4.12 45.21
C THR A 268 83.37 -3.00 45.18
N TYR A 269 82.93 -1.74 45.14
CA TYR A 269 83.84 -0.58 45.16
C TYR A 269 84.53 -0.40 46.51
N ARG A 270 83.81 -0.62 47.62
CA ARG A 270 84.39 -0.58 48.98
C ARG A 270 85.44 -1.67 49.19
N ASP A 271 85.21 -2.88 48.67
CA ASP A 271 86.17 -3.98 48.79
C ASP A 271 87.48 -3.72 48.02
N LEU A 272 87.40 -3.01 46.89
CA LEU A 272 88.58 -2.59 46.12
C LEU A 272 89.36 -1.48 46.82
N GLN A 273 88.69 -0.52 47.45
CA GLN A 273 89.34 0.52 48.25
C GLN A 273 90.09 -0.06 49.45
N ALA A 274 89.46 -0.99 50.20
CA ALA A 274 90.11 -1.63 51.35
C ALA A 274 91.38 -2.42 50.94
N LYS A 275 91.38 -3.05 49.76
CA LYS A 275 92.57 -3.73 49.21
C LYS A 275 93.67 -2.76 48.79
N ALA A 276 93.31 -1.61 48.22
CA ALA A 276 94.26 -0.59 47.81
C ALA A 276 94.92 0.11 49.02
N GLU A 277 94.15 0.41 50.07
CA GLU A 277 94.65 1.01 51.31
C GLU A 277 95.60 0.07 52.06
N ALA A 278 95.28 -1.23 52.11
CA ALA A 278 96.17 -2.24 52.70
C ALA A 278 97.51 -2.37 51.94
N ALA A 279 97.50 -2.21 50.61
CA ALA A 279 98.72 -2.23 49.81
C ALA A 279 99.59 -0.97 50.04
N ALA A 280 98.97 0.21 50.14
CA ALA A 280 99.68 1.46 50.41
C ALA A 280 100.34 1.48 51.80
N LEU A 281 99.66 0.96 52.83
CA LEU A 281 100.22 0.90 54.19
C LEU A 281 101.46 0.00 54.25
N LYS A 282 101.48 -1.08 53.46
CA LYS A 282 102.61 -2.00 53.38
C LYS A 282 103.87 -1.33 52.81
N THR A 283 103.71 -0.59 51.71
CA THR A 283 104.81 0.18 51.09
C THR A 283 105.33 1.29 52.01
N LEU A 284 104.46 1.90 52.82
CA LEU A 284 104.85 2.92 53.78
C LEU A 284 105.68 2.33 54.93
N SER A 285 105.30 1.14 55.43
CA SER A 285 106.07 0.43 56.47
C SER A 285 107.45 -0.02 56.00
N GLU A 286 107.57 -0.42 54.72
CA GLU A 286 108.85 -0.81 54.11
C GLU A 286 109.79 0.40 53.96
N ALA A 287 109.25 1.56 53.57
CA ALA A 287 110.00 2.82 53.49
C ALA A 287 110.44 3.35 54.87
N GLU A 288 109.59 3.19 55.90
CA GLU A 288 109.95 3.55 57.27
C GLU A 288 111.09 2.67 57.80
N MET A 289 111.05 1.36 57.54
CA MET A 289 112.14 0.44 57.90
C MET A 289 113.47 0.78 57.23
N GLU A 290 113.47 1.17 55.94
CA GLU A 290 114.68 1.65 55.26
C GLU A 290 115.25 2.94 55.88
N HIS A 291 114.37 3.88 56.24
CA HIS A 291 114.75 5.11 56.92
C HIS A 291 115.34 4.84 58.31
N TYR A 292 114.80 3.87 59.06
CA TYR A 292 115.35 3.43 60.33
C TYR A 292 116.72 2.76 60.18
N THR A 293 116.95 1.92 59.17
CA THR A 293 118.27 1.32 58.92
C THR A 293 119.35 2.36 58.60
N LYS A 294 119.05 3.39 57.80
CA LYS A 294 120.00 4.46 57.47
C LYS A 294 120.35 5.37 58.67
N LEU A 295 119.41 5.59 59.58
CA LEU A 295 119.65 6.39 60.79
C LEU A 295 120.57 5.69 61.80
N VAL A 296 120.53 4.35 61.87
CA VAL A 296 121.35 3.55 62.78
C VAL A 296 122.82 3.51 62.34
N GLU A 297 123.11 3.49 61.03
CA GLU A 297 124.49 3.50 60.51
C GLU A 297 125.25 4.80 60.76
N LEU A 298 124.57 5.95 60.87
CA LEU A 298 125.21 7.26 60.95
C LEU A 298 125.53 7.75 62.38
N LEU A 299 124.80 7.28 63.40
CA LEU A 299 124.79 7.94 64.72
C LEU A 299 125.25 7.08 65.90
N GLY A 300 125.54 5.79 65.70
CA GLY A 300 125.94 4.89 66.79
C GLY A 300 124.79 4.60 67.77
N ALA A 301 124.77 3.38 68.32
CA ALA A 301 123.60 2.80 69.00
C ALA A 301 123.12 3.55 70.26
N GLU A 302 123.93 4.40 70.87
CA GLU A 302 123.61 5.09 72.13
C GLU A 302 122.92 6.45 71.95
N TYR A 303 123.00 7.09 70.78
CA TYR A 303 122.36 8.41 70.52
C TYR A 303 121.04 8.32 69.74
N ALA A 304 120.77 7.22 69.03
CA ALA A 304 119.51 7.00 68.32
C ALA A 304 118.30 6.82 69.26
N THR A 305 118.52 6.25 70.46
CA THR A 305 117.47 5.96 71.45
C THR A 305 116.97 7.19 72.22
N SER A 306 117.71 8.30 72.23
CA SER A 306 117.28 9.56 72.86
C SER A 306 116.51 10.48 71.92
N LEU A 307 116.78 10.43 70.60
CA LEU A 307 116.06 11.19 69.56
C LEU A 307 114.74 10.55 69.11
N LEU A 308 114.57 9.24 69.29
CA LEU A 308 113.30 8.53 69.02
C LEU A 308 112.19 8.83 70.04
N LYS A 309 112.48 9.57 71.12
CA LYS A 309 111.52 9.95 72.17
C LYS A 309 110.75 11.25 71.91
N THR A 310 110.80 11.83 70.71
CA THR A 310 110.01 13.02 70.35
C THR A 310 108.97 12.75 69.25
N GLU A 311 107.72 13.10 69.60
CA GLU A 311 106.46 13.22 68.82
C GLU A 311 105.89 12.02 68.03
N LYS A 312 106.66 11.14 67.38
CA LYS A 312 106.05 10.12 66.49
C LYS A 312 105.65 8.80 67.17
N ILE A 313 106.32 8.37 68.24
CA ILE A 313 106.01 7.08 68.91
C ILE A 313 104.74 7.16 69.79
N GLN A 314 104.42 8.32 70.37
CA GLN A 314 103.25 8.50 71.22
C GLN A 314 101.91 8.40 70.45
N LYS A 315 101.93 8.62 69.13
CA LYS A 315 100.77 8.45 68.25
C LYS A 315 100.56 7.01 67.76
N ALA A 316 101.56 6.14 67.87
CA ALA A 316 101.50 4.77 67.34
C ALA A 316 101.48 3.67 68.43
N TYR A 317 102.02 3.93 69.63
CA TYR A 317 102.14 2.93 70.69
C TYR A 317 101.76 3.51 72.06
N GLY A 318 100.61 3.08 72.59
CA GLY A 318 100.08 3.51 73.89
C GLY A 318 100.75 2.79 75.07
N ASN A 319 101.06 3.58 76.11
CA ASN A 319 101.60 3.23 77.44
C ASN A 319 102.73 2.20 77.52
N ILE A 320 103.93 2.72 77.80
CA ILE A 320 105.14 1.95 78.10
C ILE A 320 105.31 1.90 79.63
N THR A 321 105.31 0.70 80.22
CA THR A 321 105.69 0.50 81.63
C THR A 321 106.99 -0.29 81.72
N ALA A 322 107.93 0.18 82.54
CA ALA A 322 109.23 -0.43 82.74
C ALA A 322 109.23 -1.28 84.02
N ALA A 323 109.56 -2.57 83.90
CA ALA A 323 110.03 -3.38 85.01
C ALA A 323 111.51 -3.69 84.77
N ALA A 324 112.26 -3.73 85.87
CA ALA A 324 113.72 -3.55 86.04
C ALA A 324 114.72 -4.22 85.06
N ASP A 325 114.31 -4.99 84.04
CA ASP A 325 115.23 -5.49 83.02
C ASP A 325 114.60 -5.77 81.64
N ARG A 326 113.36 -5.30 81.35
CA ARG A 326 112.78 -5.35 79.98
C ARG A 326 111.68 -4.31 79.80
N ILE A 327 111.70 -3.63 78.65
CA ILE A 327 110.63 -2.73 78.19
C ILE A 327 109.80 -3.49 77.14
N VAL A 328 108.48 -3.57 77.36
CA VAL A 328 107.51 -4.14 76.41
C VAL A 328 106.64 -3.01 75.89
N VAL A 329 106.49 -2.92 74.57
CA VAL A 329 105.72 -1.88 73.86
C VAL A 329 104.63 -2.59 73.04
N VAL A 330 103.36 -2.23 73.24
CA VAL A 330 102.21 -2.84 72.55
C VAL A 330 101.55 -1.79 71.62
N PRO A 331 101.42 -2.05 70.30
CA PRO A 331 100.75 -1.17 69.34
C PRO A 331 99.23 -1.09 69.54
N HIS A 332 98.63 0.04 69.16
CA HIS A 332 97.19 0.30 69.30
C HIS A 332 96.30 -0.60 68.41
N ASP A 333 96.88 -1.20 67.37
CA ASP A 333 96.16 -2.00 66.36
C ASP A 333 96.09 -3.49 66.72
N PHE A 334 96.66 -3.91 67.85
CA PHE A 334 96.53 -5.27 68.39
C PHE A 334 95.32 -5.35 69.36
N GLN A 335 94.11 -5.16 68.82
CA GLN A 335 92.87 -5.66 69.40
C GLN A 335 92.33 -6.80 68.55
N GLY A 336 93.04 -7.93 68.62
CA GLY A 336 92.56 -9.23 68.20
C GLY A 336 93.03 -10.27 69.20
N ILE A 337 92.08 -10.84 69.96
CA ILE A 337 92.19 -12.12 70.66
C ILE A 337 92.94 -12.07 72.02
N VAL A 338 92.20 -11.71 73.08
CA VAL A 338 92.17 -12.56 74.29
C VAL A 338 90.70 -12.84 74.58
N ASN A 339 90.16 -13.79 73.82
CA ASN A 339 89.19 -14.79 74.27
C ASN A 339 89.00 -15.84 73.16
N GLN A 340 90.10 -16.47 72.72
CA GLN A 340 90.39 -17.90 72.91
C GLN A 340 91.68 -18.28 72.18
#